data_AF-A0A8T5TDJ4-F1
#
_entry.id   AF-A0A8T5TDJ4-F1
#
_cell.length_a   1.000
_cell.length_b   1.000
_cell.length_c   1.000
_cell.angle_alpha   90.00
_cell.angle_beta   90.00
_cell.angle_gamma   90.00
#
_symmetry.space_group_name_H-M   'P 1'
#
loop_
_entity.id
_entity.type
_entity.pdbx_description
1 polymer ?
#
loop_
_entity_poly.entity_id
_entity_poly.type
_entity_poly.pdbx_seq_one_letter_code
_entity_poly.pdbx_strand_id
1 'polypeptide(L)'
;MCAYKKSKSNFIWKFAKALVDPKLVRIVIIINLYTFIPGLILSILIANFFGPQGYNIWDNFISDLGSITHTPAPFIFDFIIIFGAILT
;
A
#
# COMPACT_ATOMS: atom_id res chain seq x y z
N MET A 1 15.14 33.30 -19.37
CA MET A 1 14.60 32.46 -18.27
C MET A 1 13.09 32.13 -18.36
N CYS A 2 12.24 32.92 -19.02
CA CYS A 2 10.78 32.64 -19.11
C CYS A 2 10.37 31.37 -19.88
N ALA A 3 11.10 30.96 -20.92
CA ALA A 3 10.73 29.79 -21.74
C ALA A 3 10.83 28.45 -20.99
N TYR A 4 11.83 28.33 -20.10
CA TYR A 4 12.04 27.13 -19.29
C TYR A 4 10.90 26.90 -18.28
N LYS A 5 10.42 27.98 -17.64
CA LYS A 5 9.31 27.93 -16.67
C LYS A 5 7.97 27.54 -17.34
N LYS A 6 7.73 28.01 -18.56
CA LYS A 6 6.52 27.70 -19.34
C LYS A 6 6.51 26.25 -19.86
N SER A 7 7.66 25.71 -20.26
CA SER A 7 7.81 24.31 -20.68
C SER A 7 7.62 23.33 -19.51
N LYS A 8 8.27 23.59 -18.36
CA LYS A 8 8.13 22.77 -17.15
C LYS A 8 6.69 22.75 -16.63
N SER A 9 6.00 23.90 -16.66
CA SER A 9 4.58 24.00 -16.32
C SER A 9 3.70 23.12 -17.22
N ASN A 10 3.85 23.22 -18.54
CA ASN A 10 3.04 22.42 -19.49
C ASN A 10 3.28 20.91 -19.35
N PHE A 11 4.50 20.49 -18.99
CA PHE A 11 4.82 19.09 -18.72
C PHE A 11 4.13 18.60 -17.44
N ILE A 12 4.21 19.35 -16.34
CA ILE A 12 3.56 18.99 -15.07
C ILE A 12 2.04 18.87 -15.24
N TRP A 13 1.40 19.79 -15.95
CA TRP A 13 -0.04 19.72 -16.22
C TRP A 13 -0.45 18.54 -17.08
N LYS A 14 0.38 18.15 -18.06
CA LYS A 14 0.16 16.93 -18.86
C LYS A 14 0.29 15.67 -18.00
N PHE A 15 1.32 15.58 -17.15
CA PHE A 15 1.51 14.45 -16.23
C PHE A 15 0.40 14.38 -15.18
N ALA A 16 0.01 15.50 -14.59
CA ALA A 16 -1.09 15.57 -13.63
C ALA A 16 -2.42 15.12 -14.26
N LYS A 17 -2.72 15.54 -15.50
CA LYS A 17 -3.91 15.04 -16.22
C LYS A 17 -3.85 13.54 -16.47
N ALA A 18 -2.69 13.00 -16.83
CA ALA A 18 -2.51 11.56 -17.08
C ALA A 18 -2.62 10.72 -15.79
N LEU A 19 -2.21 11.26 -14.64
CA LEU A 19 -2.33 10.59 -13.34
C LEU A 19 -3.77 10.59 -12.81
N VAL A 20 -4.55 11.62 -13.13
CA VAL A 20 -5.94 11.78 -12.70
C VAL A 20 -6.94 11.15 -13.69
N ASP A 21 -6.45 10.47 -14.73
CA ASP A 21 -7.32 9.77 -15.68
C ASP A 21 -8.13 8.67 -14.97
N PRO A 22 -9.48 8.75 -14.95
CA PRO A 22 -10.32 7.87 -14.13
C PRO A 22 -10.20 6.39 -14.51
N LYS A 23 -9.82 6.10 -15.76
CA LYS A 23 -9.53 4.73 -16.22
C LYS A 23 -8.29 4.16 -15.55
N LEU A 24 -7.24 4.98 -15.41
CA LEU A 24 -5.95 4.59 -14.85
C LEU A 24 -6.06 4.44 -13.32
N VAL A 25 -6.70 5.41 -12.67
CA VAL A 25 -7.02 5.38 -11.23
C VAL A 25 -7.83 4.13 -10.87
N ARG A 26 -8.84 3.77 -11.68
CA ARG A 26 -9.64 2.56 -11.42
C ARG A 26 -8.81 1.28 -11.48
N ILE A 27 -7.90 1.16 -12.45
CA ILE A 27 -7.02 -0.02 -12.57
C ILE A 27 -6.07 -0.10 -11.37
N VAL A 28 -5.46 1.03 -10.99
CA VAL A 28 -4.58 1.14 -9.82
C VAL A 28 -5.28 0.72 -8.53
N ILE A 29 -6.49 1.22 -8.28
CA ILE A 29 -7.28 0.86 -7.10
C ILE A 29 -7.59 -0.64 -7.09
N ILE A 30 -7.95 -1.23 -8.24
CA ILE A 30 -8.20 -2.67 -8.35
C ILE A 30 -6.93 -3.45 -8.04
N ILE A 31 -5.79 -3.10 -8.62
CA ILE A 31 -4.50 -3.76 -8.35
C ILE A 31 -4.13 -3.64 -6.87
N ASN A 32 -4.29 -2.45 -6.28
CA ASN A 32 -4.00 -2.21 -4.88
C ASN A 32 -4.88 -3.09 -3.99
N LEU A 33 -6.19 -3.14 -4.25
CA LEU A 33 -7.11 -4.01 -3.52
C LEU A 33 -6.75 -5.50 -3.65
N TYR A 34 -6.42 -5.96 -4.86
CA TYR A 34 -6.00 -7.33 -5.12
C TYR A 34 -4.65 -7.67 -4.50
N THR A 35 -3.81 -6.69 -4.20
CA THR A 35 -2.52 -6.92 -3.51
C THR A 35 -2.72 -6.88 -1.98
N PHE A 36 -3.55 -5.95 -1.52
CA PHE A 36 -3.82 -5.71 -0.10
C PHE A 36 -4.56 -6.87 0.57
N ILE A 37 -5.65 -7.36 -0.02
CA ILE A 37 -6.47 -8.43 0.59
C ILE A 37 -5.68 -9.73 0.81
N PRO A 38 -5.02 -10.33 -0.20
CA PRO A 38 -4.23 -11.54 0.02
C PRO A 38 -2.99 -11.28 0.88
N GLY A 39 -2.41 -10.08 0.79
CA GLY A 39 -1.33 -9.64 1.67
C GLY A 39 -1.72 -9.68 3.14
N LEU A 40 -2.87 -9.08 3.46
CA LEU A 40 -3.43 -9.05 4.81
C LEU A 40 -3.76 -10.46 5.32
N ILE A 41 -4.37 -11.31 4.48
CA ILE A 41 -4.64 -12.72 4.85
C ILE A 41 -3.34 -13.46 5.14
N LEU A 42 -2.30 -13.28 4.31
CA LEU A 42 -1.00 -13.93 4.49
C LEU A 42 -0.32 -13.46 5.79
N SER A 43 -0.33 -12.16 6.07
CA SER A 43 0.20 -11.60 7.31
C SER A 43 -0.51 -12.16 8.54
N ILE A 44 -1.83 -12.29 8.49
CA ILE A 44 -2.63 -12.88 9.58
C ILE A 44 -2.31 -14.36 9.77
N LEU A 45 -2.17 -15.13 8.69
CA LEU A 45 -1.76 -16.54 8.78
C LEU A 45 -0.38 -16.66 9.43
N ILE A 46 0.58 -15.84 9.02
CA ILE A 46 1.93 -15.83 9.60
C ILE A 46 1.87 -15.46 11.09
N ALA A 47 1.07 -14.45 11.45
CA ALA A 47 0.90 -14.01 12.84
C ALA A 47 0.20 -15.07 13.71
N ASN A 48 -0.75 -15.83 13.16
CA ASN A 48 -1.46 -16.85 13.91
C ASN A 48 -0.62 -18.13 14.10
N PHE A 49 0.12 -18.56 13.06
CA PHE A 49 0.92 -19.80 13.12
C PHE A 49 2.34 -19.63 13.67
N PHE A 50 2.95 -18.47 13.44
CA PHE A 50 4.35 -18.20 13.80
C PHE A 50 4.52 -16.99 14.73
N GLY A 51 3.41 -16.37 15.16
CA GLY A 51 3.42 -15.26 16.11
C GLY A 51 3.83 -15.68 17.52
N PRO A 52 4.70 -14.91 18.20
CA PRO A 52 5.15 -15.26 19.55
C PRO A 52 4.05 -15.15 20.61
N GLN A 53 3.02 -14.34 20.38
CA GLN A 53 1.93 -14.12 21.33
C GLN A 53 0.55 -14.61 20.84
N GLY A 54 0.48 -15.22 19.65
CA GLY A 54 -0.77 -15.65 19.02
C GLY A 54 -1.64 -14.45 18.60
N TYR A 55 -1.70 -14.17 17.31
CA TYR A 55 -2.53 -13.09 16.80
C TYR A 55 -3.97 -13.55 16.54
N ASN A 56 -4.97 -12.86 17.10
CA ASN A 56 -6.39 -13.07 16.79
C ASN A 56 -7.01 -11.82 16.16
N ILE A 57 -7.69 -11.97 15.02
CA ILE A 57 -8.33 -10.86 14.28
C ILE A 57 -9.46 -10.19 15.10
N TRP A 58 -10.06 -10.93 16.03
CA TRP A 58 -11.17 -10.43 16.86
C TRP A 58 -10.69 -9.60 18.05
N ASP A 59 -9.48 -9.88 18.55
CA ASP A 59 -8.96 -9.29 19.79
C ASP A 59 -7.83 -8.27 19.53
N ASN A 60 -7.13 -8.37 18.39
CA ASN A 60 -5.98 -7.54 18.06
C ASN A 60 -6.25 -6.64 16.86
N PHE A 61 -5.56 -5.50 16.79
CA PHE A 61 -5.69 -4.56 15.69
C PHE A 61 -4.87 -4.98 14.48
N ILE A 62 -5.33 -4.60 13.29
CA ILE A 62 -4.57 -4.80 12.05
C ILE A 62 -3.19 -4.11 12.11
N SER A 63 -3.08 -3.00 12.85
CA SER A 63 -1.78 -2.34 13.07
C SER A 63 -0.78 -3.21 13.83
N ASP A 64 -1.25 -4.18 14.63
CA ASP A 64 -0.38 -5.07 15.40
C ASP A 64 0.34 -6.10 14.51
N LEU A 65 -0.16 -6.32 13.29
CA LEU A 65 0.55 -7.09 12.25
C LEU A 65 1.86 -6.43 11.82
N GLY A 66 1.99 -5.11 11.97
CA GLY A 66 3.22 -4.35 11.78
C GLY A 66 4.16 -4.38 12.99
N SER A 67 3.77 -5.05 14.09
CA SER A 67 4.58 -5.15 15.31
C SER A 67 5.31 -6.49 15.42
N ILE A 68 6.59 -6.45 15.82
CA ILE A 68 7.41 -7.63 16.11
C ILE A 68 6.86 -8.50 17.25
N THR A 69 5.96 -7.94 18.07
CA THR A 69 5.38 -8.60 19.25
C THR A 69 4.33 -9.64 18.89
N HIS A 70 3.63 -9.43 17.78
CA HIS A 70 2.53 -10.30 17.32
C HIS A 70 2.90 -11.07 16.06
N THR A 71 3.88 -10.58 15.30
CA THR A 71 4.24 -11.13 13.99
C THR A 71 5.75 -11.28 13.89
N PRO A 72 6.28 -12.46 13.50
CA PRO A 72 7.72 -12.65 13.34
C PRO A 72 8.29 -11.89 12.13
N ALA A 73 7.43 -11.54 11.16
CA ALA A 73 7.79 -10.84 9.92
C ALA A 73 6.89 -9.62 9.66
N PRO A 74 6.92 -8.59 10.53
CA PRO A 74 6.02 -7.44 10.42
C PRO A 74 6.27 -6.59 9.16
N PHE A 75 7.51 -6.62 8.66
CA PHE A 75 7.91 -5.92 7.44
C PHE A 75 7.05 -6.31 6.22
N ILE A 76 6.52 -7.54 6.17
CA ILE A 76 5.71 -8.02 5.04
C ILE A 76 4.45 -7.16 4.89
N PHE A 77 3.76 -6.90 6.00
CA PHE A 77 2.54 -6.10 5.97
C PHE A 77 2.86 -4.62 5.68
N ASP A 78 3.92 -4.10 6.30
CA ASP A 78 4.38 -2.73 6.08
C ASP A 78 4.75 -2.47 4.61
N PHE A 79 5.46 -3.40 3.95
CA PHE A 79 5.81 -3.27 2.54
C PHE A 79 4.57 -3.22 1.64
N ILE A 80 3.53 -3.99 1.94
CA ILE A 80 2.29 -4.02 1.16
C ILE A 80 1.54 -2.70 1.30
N ILE A 81 1.47 -2.15 2.52
CA ILE A 81 0.86 -0.84 2.77
C ILE A 81 1.65 0.29 2.07
N ILE A 82 2.98 0.31 2.22
CA ILE A 82 3.83 1.33 1.58
C ILE A 82 3.71 1.24 0.06
N PHE A 83 3.71 0.04 -0.50
CA PHE A 83 3.54 -0.17 -1.94
C PHE A 83 2.17 0.35 -2.42
N GLY A 84 1.10 0.04 -1.69
CA GLY A 84 -0.24 0.55 -1.98
C GLY A 84 -0.32 2.08 -1.93
N ALA A 85 0.33 2.70 -0.95
CA ALA A 85 0.37 4.16 -0.76
C ALA A 85 1.21 4.89 -1.82
N ILE A 86 2.24 4.25 -2.36
CA ILE A 86 3.02 4.81 -3.48
C ILE A 86 2.25 4.71 -4.79
N LEU A 87 1.48 3.63 -4.94
CA LEU A 87 0.74 3.35 -6.18
C LEU A 87 -0.52 4.23 -6.31
N THR A 88 -1.17 4.57 -5.20
CA THR A 88 -2.48 5.29 -5.14
C THR A 88 -2.30 6.79 -4.94
#